data_AF-A0A8H7ETR0-F1
#
_entry.id   AF-A0A8H7ETR0-F1
#
_cell.length_a   1.000
_cell.length_b   1.000
_cell.length_c   1.000
_cell.angle_alpha   90.00
_cell.angle_beta   90.00
_cell.angle_gamma   90.00
#
_symmetry.space_group_name_H-M   'P 1'
#
loop_
_entity.id
_entity.type
_entity.pdbx_description
1 polymer ?
#
loop_
_entity_poly.entity_id
_entity_poly.type
_entity_poly.pdbx_seq_one_letter_code
_entity_poly.pdbx_strand_id
1 'polypeptide(L)'
;MKNQSIQESENERLLDEGAQEYARAQQHLKSFQNDGDITVLSQVASKMMWILDVFPGHAGCYYILAFILFVLNQLEESMMLLSMGRAVDPEFEPIDELEEEIQRILDGYRGGGDEDGVEVALIQDGGLSEPLVEVLEEVFRNFDKDKDGALSAKELDQFIFATNGSHPPPAFLKQMGLRFGANARGWLTKNGFLAFYLEQTLDDPSETRNDLTVHGYDGQTLKKLMEE
;
A
#
# COMPACT_ATOMS: atom_id res chain seq x y z
N MET A 1 50.92 -18.83 3.27
CA MET A 1 50.52 -19.31 4.60
C MET A 1 50.19 -18.17 5.57
N LYS A 2 51.11 -17.27 5.96
CA LYS A 2 50.81 -16.18 6.92
C LYS A 2 49.76 -15.16 6.45
N ASN A 3 49.79 -14.74 5.17
CA ASN A 3 48.78 -13.81 4.60
C ASN A 3 47.39 -14.43 4.47
N GLN A 4 47.33 -15.73 4.20
CA GLN A 4 46.08 -16.47 3.97
C GLN A 4 45.33 -16.69 5.29
N SER A 5 46.07 -17.03 6.35
CA SER A 5 45.55 -17.13 7.72
C SER A 5 45.09 -15.79 8.31
N ILE A 6 45.68 -14.66 7.90
CA ILE A 6 45.24 -13.32 8.33
C ILE A 6 43.92 -12.94 7.63
N GLN A 7 43.84 -13.16 6.31
CA GLN A 7 42.62 -12.90 5.52
C GLN A 7 41.44 -13.76 5.96
N GLU A 8 41.67 -15.04 6.30
CA GLU A 8 40.62 -15.93 6.84
C GLU A 8 40.12 -15.42 8.20
N SER A 9 41.02 -14.97 9.10
CA SER A 9 40.63 -14.43 10.40
C SER A 9 39.92 -13.07 10.33
N GLU A 10 40.24 -12.23 9.34
CA GLU A 10 39.52 -10.97 9.09
C GLU A 10 38.13 -11.24 8.52
N ASN A 11 38.00 -12.19 7.59
CA ASN A 11 36.71 -12.60 7.04
C ASN A 11 35.78 -13.20 8.10
N GLU A 12 36.29 -14.05 9.00
CA GLU A 12 35.51 -14.59 10.13
C GLU A 12 35.01 -13.49 11.08
N ARG A 13 35.84 -12.48 11.37
CA ARG A 13 35.43 -11.35 12.22
C ARG A 13 34.38 -10.48 11.56
N LEU A 14 34.50 -10.24 10.25
CA LEU A 14 33.49 -9.53 9.47
C LEU A 14 32.16 -10.29 9.44
N LEU A 15 32.20 -11.62 9.35
CA LEU A 15 31.00 -12.48 9.39
C LEU A 15 30.27 -12.35 10.73
N ASP A 16 31.01 -12.43 11.84
CA ASP A 16 30.46 -12.25 13.19
C ASP A 16 29.89 -10.84 13.39
N GLU A 17 30.56 -9.82 12.86
CA GLU A 17 30.09 -8.42 12.92
C GLU A 17 28.81 -8.24 12.09
N GLY A 18 28.75 -8.79 10.88
CA GLY A 18 27.57 -8.75 10.02
C GLY A 18 26.35 -9.41 10.67
N ALA A 19 26.52 -10.58 11.29
CA ALA A 19 25.43 -11.28 11.98
C ALA A 19 24.92 -10.49 13.21
N GLN A 20 25.84 -9.87 13.98
CA GLN A 20 25.46 -9.02 15.12
C GLN A 20 24.72 -7.77 14.68
N GLU A 21 25.19 -7.10 13.63
CA GLU A 21 24.55 -5.91 13.08
C GLU A 21 23.18 -6.23 12.48
N TYR A 22 23.02 -7.40 11.84
CA TYR A 22 21.72 -7.89 11.37
C TYR A 22 20.73 -8.07 12.53
N ALA A 23 21.14 -8.76 13.60
CA ALA A 23 20.29 -8.97 14.77
C ALA A 23 19.89 -7.65 15.45
N ARG A 24 20.82 -6.69 15.55
CA ARG A 24 20.54 -5.34 16.06
C ARG A 24 19.56 -4.58 15.18
N ALA A 25 19.72 -4.68 13.86
CA ALA A 25 18.84 -4.03 12.91
C ALA A 25 17.41 -4.57 12.99
N GLN A 26 17.24 -5.89 13.18
CA GLN A 26 15.91 -6.49 13.43
C GLN A 26 15.29 -5.99 14.74
N GLN A 27 16.09 -5.81 15.81
CA GLN A 27 15.60 -5.23 17.07
C GLN A 27 15.19 -3.77 16.92
N HIS A 28 15.96 -2.98 16.17
CA HIS A 28 15.61 -1.59 15.85
C HIS A 28 14.33 -1.53 15.00
N LEU A 29 14.15 -2.42 14.04
CA LEU A 29 12.93 -2.43 13.23
C LEU A 29 11.66 -2.70 14.09
N LYS A 30 11.80 -3.45 15.19
CA LYS A 30 10.70 -3.60 16.17
C LYS A 30 10.36 -2.31 16.91
N SER A 31 11.29 -1.36 17.07
CA SER A 31 10.95 -0.07 17.68
C SER A 31 10.09 0.77 16.73
N PHE A 32 10.39 0.78 15.43
CA PHE A 32 9.57 1.41 14.40
C PHE A 32 8.11 0.93 14.44
N GLN A 33 7.87 -0.37 14.66
CA GLN A 33 6.52 -0.91 14.80
C GLN A 33 5.73 -0.32 15.98
N ASN A 34 6.40 0.24 16.98
CA ASN A 34 5.76 0.83 18.17
C ASN A 34 5.54 2.35 18.05
N ASP A 35 6.47 3.08 17.44
CA ASP A 35 6.49 4.55 17.45
C ASP A 35 6.38 5.21 16.06
N GLY A 36 6.52 4.44 14.98
CA GLY A 36 6.46 4.93 13.60
C GLY A 36 7.64 5.83 13.22
N ASP A 37 8.77 5.79 13.94
CA ASP A 37 9.91 6.66 13.66
C ASP A 37 10.64 6.24 12.37
N ILE A 38 10.36 6.96 11.29
CA ILE A 38 10.94 6.73 9.95
C ILE A 38 12.48 6.84 9.96
N THR A 39 13.09 7.56 10.91
CA THR A 39 14.55 7.66 10.99
C THR A 39 15.21 6.30 11.27
N VAL A 40 14.49 5.39 11.92
CA VAL A 40 14.91 4.00 12.15
C VAL A 40 15.10 3.27 10.82
N LEU A 41 14.20 3.48 9.85
CA LEU A 41 14.26 2.81 8.54
C LEU A 41 15.55 3.18 7.80
N SER A 42 15.93 4.46 7.80
CA SER A 42 17.17 4.92 7.15
C SER A 42 18.43 4.31 7.78
N GLN A 43 18.47 4.19 9.11
CA GLN A 43 19.58 3.57 9.82
C GLN A 43 19.68 2.07 9.55
N VAL A 44 18.54 1.37 9.57
CA VAL A 44 18.46 -0.06 9.25
C VAL A 44 18.88 -0.31 7.80
N ALA A 45 18.38 0.49 6.85
CA ALA A 45 18.76 0.37 5.43
C ALA A 45 20.27 0.53 5.23
N SER A 46 20.89 1.53 5.87
CA SER A 46 22.34 1.76 5.79
C SER A 46 23.15 0.56 6.28
N LYS A 47 22.70 -0.09 7.37
CA LYS A 47 23.33 -1.31 7.89
C LYS A 47 23.16 -2.48 6.94
N MET A 48 21.97 -2.69 6.38
CA MET A 48 21.72 -3.77 5.42
C MET A 48 22.57 -3.61 4.15
N MET A 49 22.68 -2.39 3.62
CA MET A 49 23.56 -2.12 2.48
C MET A 49 25.02 -2.41 2.79
N TRP A 50 25.50 -2.03 3.98
CA TRP A 50 26.86 -2.36 4.42
C TRP A 50 27.07 -3.88 4.53
N ILE A 51 26.12 -4.61 5.13
CA ILE A 51 26.21 -6.07 5.23
C ILE A 51 26.25 -6.71 3.85
N LEU A 52 25.45 -6.23 2.88
CA LEU A 52 25.42 -6.77 1.52
C LEU A 52 26.70 -6.47 0.72
N ASP A 53 27.37 -5.35 0.99
CA ASP A 53 28.68 -5.03 0.37
C ASP A 53 29.76 -6.05 0.80
N VAL A 54 29.66 -6.55 2.03
CA VAL A 54 30.58 -7.57 2.57
C VAL A 54 30.09 -9.00 2.26
N PHE A 55 28.77 -9.22 2.31
CA PHE A 55 28.09 -10.52 2.22
C PHE A 55 26.86 -10.45 1.31
N PRO A 56 27.05 -10.43 -0.03
CA PRO A 56 25.94 -10.28 -0.98
C PRO A 56 24.98 -11.46 -1.00
N GLY A 57 25.33 -12.60 -0.38
CA GLY A 57 24.48 -13.79 -0.25
C GLY A 57 23.52 -13.78 0.94
N HIS A 58 23.44 -12.68 1.71
CA HIS A 58 22.61 -12.62 2.91
C HIS A 58 21.14 -12.28 2.58
N ALA A 59 20.31 -13.29 2.30
CA ALA A 59 18.89 -13.14 1.91
C ALA A 59 18.07 -12.23 2.85
N GLY A 60 18.27 -12.37 4.16
CA GLY A 60 17.57 -11.54 5.15
C GLY A 60 17.80 -10.02 4.98
N CYS A 61 18.93 -9.59 4.43
CA CYS A 61 19.19 -8.17 4.19
C CYS A 61 18.35 -7.63 3.02
N TYR A 62 18.17 -8.43 1.96
CA TYR A 62 17.27 -8.09 0.86
C TYR A 62 15.83 -8.02 1.34
N TYR A 63 15.40 -8.97 2.16
CA TYR A 63 14.07 -8.96 2.78
C TYR A 63 13.82 -7.69 3.62
N ILE A 64 14.76 -7.30 4.49
CA ILE A 64 14.59 -6.09 5.30
C ILE A 64 14.55 -4.82 4.44
N LEU A 65 15.40 -4.72 3.41
CA LEU A 65 15.38 -3.59 2.50
C LEU A 65 14.07 -3.54 1.68
N ALA A 66 13.59 -4.69 1.21
CA ALA A 66 12.28 -4.81 0.57
C ALA A 66 11.16 -4.36 1.51
N PHE A 67 11.15 -4.84 2.76
CA PHE A 67 10.18 -4.40 3.75
C PHE A 67 10.19 -2.87 3.97
N ILE A 68 11.36 -2.25 4.01
CA ILE A 68 11.47 -0.78 4.11
C ILE A 68 10.84 -0.11 2.88
N LEU A 69 11.13 -0.61 1.67
CA LEU A 69 10.53 -0.07 0.45
C LEU A 69 9.01 -0.27 0.41
N PHE A 70 8.53 -1.42 0.87
CA PHE A 70 7.10 -1.69 1.04
C PHE A 70 6.44 -0.65 1.98
N VAL A 71 7.02 -0.39 3.15
CA VAL A 71 6.55 0.64 4.09
C VAL A 71 6.56 2.05 3.47
N LEU A 72 7.50 2.32 2.56
CA LEU A 72 7.58 3.58 1.81
C LEU A 72 6.71 3.61 0.54
N ASN A 73 5.87 2.59 0.33
CA ASN A 73 5.03 2.39 -0.85
C ASN A 73 5.82 2.40 -2.18
N GLN A 74 7.00 1.78 -2.18
CA GLN A 74 7.85 1.55 -3.36
C GLN A 74 7.79 0.05 -3.70
N LEU A 75 6.63 -0.38 -4.20
CA LEU A 75 6.26 -1.80 -4.31
C LEU A 75 7.08 -2.53 -5.37
N GLU A 76 7.30 -1.91 -6.54
CA GLU A 76 8.09 -2.50 -7.62
C GLU A 76 9.56 -2.70 -7.23
N GLU A 77 10.17 -1.71 -6.59
CA GLU A 77 11.55 -1.81 -6.09
C GLU A 77 11.65 -2.82 -4.94
N SER A 78 10.61 -2.91 -4.10
CA SER A 78 10.50 -3.95 -3.08
C SER A 78 10.50 -5.35 -3.70
N MET A 79 9.66 -5.60 -4.71
CA MET A 79 9.63 -6.87 -5.46
C MET A 79 10.98 -7.20 -6.11
N MET A 80 11.68 -6.19 -6.64
CA MET A 80 13.02 -6.39 -7.20
C MET A 80 14.00 -6.91 -6.16
N LEU A 81 14.00 -6.34 -4.95
CA LEU A 81 14.86 -6.81 -3.86
C LEU A 81 14.47 -8.19 -3.36
N LEU A 82 13.17 -8.51 -3.26
CA LEU A 82 12.70 -9.86 -2.91
C LEU A 82 13.20 -10.90 -3.92
N SER A 83 13.13 -10.57 -5.22
CA SER A 83 13.68 -11.42 -6.28
C SER A 83 15.19 -11.65 -6.13
N MET A 84 15.95 -10.61 -5.77
CA MET A 84 17.38 -10.75 -5.47
C MET A 84 17.64 -11.63 -4.24
N GLY A 85 16.84 -11.45 -3.17
CA GLY A 85 16.88 -12.29 -1.98
C GLY A 85 16.63 -13.76 -2.28
N ARG A 86 15.64 -14.05 -3.12
CA ARG A 86 15.32 -15.42 -3.56
C ARG A 86 16.43 -16.04 -4.40
N ALA A 87 17.07 -15.23 -5.24
CA ALA A 87 18.19 -15.71 -6.06
C ALA A 87 19.40 -16.15 -5.23
N VAL A 88 19.57 -15.59 -4.02
CA VAL A 88 20.67 -15.96 -3.12
C VAL A 88 20.29 -17.06 -2.12
N ASP A 89 19.04 -17.08 -1.64
CA ASP A 89 18.50 -18.15 -0.79
C ASP A 89 17.04 -18.44 -1.15
N PRO A 90 16.78 -19.50 -1.95
CA PRO A 90 15.43 -19.85 -2.36
C PRO A 90 14.50 -20.26 -1.21
N GLU A 91 15.07 -20.79 -0.11
CA GLU A 91 14.34 -21.39 1.01
C GLU A 91 14.03 -20.37 2.13
N PHE A 92 14.40 -19.10 1.94
CA PHE A 92 14.15 -18.05 2.92
C PHE A 92 12.67 -17.63 2.93
N GLU A 93 11.88 -18.39 3.68
CA GLU A 93 10.41 -18.30 3.83
C GLU A 93 9.85 -16.87 4.03
N PRO A 94 10.48 -15.95 4.81
CA PRO A 94 9.90 -14.61 5.01
C PRO A 94 9.69 -13.80 3.72
N ILE A 95 10.39 -14.12 2.62
CA ILE A 95 10.15 -13.48 1.32
C ILE A 95 8.76 -13.85 0.78
N ASP A 96 8.30 -15.09 0.96
CA ASP A 96 7.03 -15.58 0.41
C ASP A 96 5.84 -14.73 0.89
N GLU A 97 5.76 -14.48 2.20
CA GLU A 97 4.65 -13.72 2.79
C GLU A 97 4.59 -12.28 2.27
N LEU A 98 5.75 -11.59 2.19
CA LEU A 98 5.81 -10.21 1.75
C LEU A 98 5.60 -10.08 0.24
N GLU A 99 6.10 -11.05 -0.55
CA GLU A 99 5.89 -11.11 -2.00
C GLU A 99 4.41 -11.29 -2.33
N GLU A 100 3.72 -12.21 -1.63
CA GLU A 100 2.27 -12.39 -1.78
C GLU A 100 1.47 -11.14 -1.38
N GLU A 101 1.87 -10.44 -0.31
CA GLU A 101 1.23 -9.19 0.10
C GLU A 101 1.39 -8.08 -0.95
N ILE A 102 2.61 -7.85 -1.42
CA ILE A 102 2.89 -6.82 -2.43
C ILE A 102 2.19 -7.16 -3.76
N GLN A 103 2.22 -8.42 -4.17
CA GLN A 103 1.57 -8.84 -5.41
C GLN A 103 0.06 -8.62 -5.34
N ARG A 104 -0.59 -8.93 -4.21
CA ARG A 104 -2.02 -8.63 -4.01
C ARG A 104 -2.34 -7.14 -4.16
N ILE A 105 -1.48 -6.27 -3.63
CA ILE A 105 -1.67 -4.82 -3.75
C ILE A 105 -1.47 -4.36 -5.20
N LEU A 106 -0.41 -4.84 -5.86
CA LEU A 106 -0.12 -4.51 -7.26
C LEU A 106 -1.22 -4.99 -8.22
N ASP A 107 -1.75 -6.19 -8.00
CA ASP A 107 -2.87 -6.72 -8.76
C ASP A 107 -4.12 -5.85 -8.57
N GLY A 108 -4.39 -5.45 -7.32
CA GLY A 108 -5.43 -4.48 -6.98
C GLY A 108 -5.30 -3.16 -7.74
N TYR A 109 -4.09 -2.68 -8.05
CA TYR A 109 -3.89 -1.48 -8.85
C TYR A 109 -4.00 -1.70 -10.35
N ARG A 110 -3.36 -2.74 -10.87
CA ARG A 110 -3.11 -2.90 -12.31
C ARG A 110 -4.28 -3.53 -13.05
N GLY A 111 -5.09 -4.33 -12.35
CA GLY A 111 -6.10 -5.17 -12.98
C GLY A 111 -5.45 -6.27 -13.83
N GLY A 112 -5.77 -7.53 -13.57
CA GLY A 112 -5.23 -8.67 -14.32
C GLY A 112 -5.56 -8.62 -15.81
N GLY A 113 -4.55 -8.39 -16.67
CA GLY A 113 -4.68 -8.40 -18.12
C GLY A 113 -4.58 -9.81 -18.72
N ASP A 114 -5.68 -10.30 -19.29
CA ASP A 114 -5.81 -10.69 -20.71
C ASP A 114 -7.17 -11.39 -20.94
N GLU A 115 -7.92 -10.89 -21.91
CA GLU A 115 -9.17 -11.42 -22.51
C GLU A 115 -10.48 -11.35 -21.69
N ASP A 116 -11.43 -10.56 -22.22
CA ASP A 116 -12.91 -10.58 -22.09
C ASP A 116 -13.59 -10.63 -20.70
N GLY A 117 -12.85 -10.67 -19.59
CA GLY A 117 -13.35 -10.67 -18.20
C GLY A 117 -12.66 -9.68 -17.27
N VAL A 118 -12.09 -8.61 -17.85
CA VAL A 118 -11.00 -7.76 -17.33
C VAL A 118 -11.27 -7.15 -15.94
N GLU A 119 -10.43 -7.50 -14.97
CA GLU A 119 -10.22 -6.68 -13.78
C GLU A 119 -9.62 -5.35 -14.23
N VAL A 120 -10.31 -4.25 -13.93
CA VAL A 120 -9.92 -2.91 -14.35
C VAL A 120 -8.93 -2.33 -13.35
N ALA A 121 -7.88 -1.69 -13.88
CA ALA A 121 -6.93 -0.93 -13.10
C ALA A 121 -7.64 0.17 -12.30
N LEU A 122 -7.39 0.27 -11.00
CA LEU A 122 -7.95 1.34 -10.17
C LEU A 122 -7.12 2.62 -10.26
N ILE A 123 -5.80 2.49 -10.52
CA ILE A 123 -4.86 3.60 -10.60
C ILE A 123 -4.23 3.66 -12.00
N GLN A 124 -4.14 4.86 -12.55
CA GLN A 124 -3.48 5.15 -13.82
C GLN A 124 -2.72 6.47 -13.71
N ASP A 125 -1.46 6.49 -14.13
CA ASP A 125 -0.59 7.69 -14.13
C ASP A 125 -0.53 8.43 -12.77
N GLY A 126 -0.61 7.69 -11.66
CA GLY A 126 -0.56 8.24 -10.30
C GLY A 126 -1.87 8.86 -9.79
N GLY A 127 -2.98 8.69 -10.52
CA GLY A 127 -4.33 9.08 -10.10
C GLY A 127 -5.33 7.94 -10.27
N LEU A 128 -6.59 8.18 -9.91
CA LEU A 128 -7.67 7.22 -10.18
C LEU A 128 -7.82 7.01 -11.69
N SER A 129 -8.03 5.77 -12.11
CA SER A 129 -8.28 5.45 -13.52
C SER A 129 -9.58 6.08 -14.01
N GLU A 130 -9.67 6.39 -15.31
CA GLU A 130 -10.87 6.98 -15.90
C GLU A 130 -12.13 6.14 -15.67
N PRO A 131 -12.11 4.79 -15.82
CA PRO A 131 -13.28 3.96 -15.51
C PRO A 131 -13.72 4.03 -14.04
N LEU A 132 -12.76 4.07 -13.10
CA LEU A 132 -13.08 4.20 -11.68
C LEU A 132 -13.68 5.58 -11.38
N VAL A 133 -13.15 6.65 -11.97
CA VAL A 133 -13.71 8.00 -11.83
C VAL A 133 -15.15 8.02 -12.31
N GLU A 134 -15.46 7.44 -13.47
CA GLU A 134 -16.84 7.39 -13.99
C GLU A 134 -17.82 6.72 -13.01
N VAL A 135 -17.42 5.58 -12.43
CA VAL A 135 -18.20 4.85 -11.43
C VAL A 135 -18.39 5.66 -10.15
N LEU A 136 -17.31 6.21 -9.60
CA LEU A 136 -17.36 7.02 -8.37
C LEU A 136 -18.18 8.28 -8.54
N GLU A 137 -18.12 8.93 -9.71
CA GLU A 137 -18.98 10.06 -10.01
C GLU A 137 -20.46 9.66 -10.07
N GLU A 138 -20.78 8.46 -10.54
CA GLU A 138 -22.14 7.96 -10.52
C GLU A 138 -22.61 7.67 -9.09
N VAL A 139 -21.78 7.02 -8.27
CA VAL A 139 -22.06 6.81 -6.84
C VAL A 139 -22.31 8.15 -6.17
N PHE A 140 -21.44 9.15 -6.39
CA PHE A 140 -21.61 10.50 -5.86
C PHE A 140 -22.97 11.10 -6.24
N ARG A 141 -23.35 11.05 -7.53
CA ARG A 141 -24.65 11.56 -8.02
C ARG A 141 -25.84 10.85 -7.41
N ASN A 142 -25.70 9.58 -7.03
CA ASN A 142 -26.76 8.83 -6.37
C ASN A 142 -27.02 9.33 -4.94
N PHE A 143 -26.02 9.91 -4.27
CA PHE A 143 -26.15 10.45 -2.91
C PHE A 143 -26.36 11.97 -2.87
N ASP A 144 -25.89 12.74 -3.86
CA ASP A 144 -26.17 14.18 -4.03
C ASP A 144 -27.64 14.39 -4.48
N LYS A 145 -28.57 14.40 -3.52
CA LYS A 145 -30.01 14.40 -3.78
C LYS A 145 -30.50 15.76 -4.25
N ASP A 146 -29.94 16.83 -3.70
CA ASP A 146 -30.30 18.19 -4.07
C ASP A 146 -29.53 18.71 -5.31
N LYS A 147 -28.53 17.95 -5.78
CA LYS A 147 -27.75 18.19 -6.99
C LYS A 147 -26.99 19.52 -6.92
N ASP A 148 -26.54 19.88 -5.72
CA ASP A 148 -25.76 21.10 -5.50
C ASP A 148 -24.25 20.91 -5.76
N GLY A 149 -23.83 19.68 -6.09
CA GLY A 149 -22.45 19.32 -6.39
C GLY A 149 -21.61 19.03 -5.14
N ALA A 150 -22.24 18.92 -3.96
CA ALA A 150 -21.59 18.54 -2.72
C ALA A 150 -22.48 17.65 -1.84
N LEU A 151 -21.89 16.69 -1.14
CA LEU A 151 -22.61 15.88 -0.16
C LEU A 151 -22.72 16.66 1.15
N SER A 152 -23.94 17.06 1.48
CA SER A 152 -24.28 17.58 2.81
C SER A 152 -23.99 16.56 3.91
N ALA A 153 -23.96 16.99 5.17
CA ALA A 153 -23.74 16.07 6.30
C ALA A 153 -24.75 14.91 6.31
N LYS A 154 -26.00 15.14 5.86
CA LYS A 154 -27.03 14.11 5.78
C LYS A 154 -26.78 13.13 4.64
N GLU A 155 -26.36 13.60 3.48
CA GLU A 155 -26.11 12.74 2.31
C GLU A 155 -24.83 11.94 2.49
N LEU A 156 -23.79 12.55 3.07
CA LEU A 156 -22.54 11.87 3.41
C LEU A 156 -22.76 10.80 4.50
N ASP A 157 -23.59 11.08 5.50
CA ASP A 157 -24.01 10.07 6.50
C ASP A 157 -24.72 8.88 5.85
N GLN A 158 -25.63 9.14 4.90
CA GLN A 158 -26.32 8.08 4.16
C GLN A 158 -25.37 7.27 3.29
N PHE A 159 -24.41 7.92 2.63
CA PHE A 159 -23.38 7.25 1.85
C PHE A 159 -22.52 6.33 2.72
N ILE A 160 -22.02 6.82 3.86
CA ILE A 160 -21.19 6.01 4.77
C ILE A 160 -22.01 4.87 5.38
N PHE A 161 -23.25 5.12 5.76
CA PHE A 161 -24.13 4.06 6.26
C PHE A 161 -24.38 2.98 5.21
N ALA A 162 -24.61 3.36 3.96
CA ALA A 162 -24.79 2.41 2.87
C ALA A 162 -23.53 1.57 2.64
N THR A 163 -22.36 2.20 2.66
CA THR A 163 -21.05 1.57 2.40
C THR A 163 -20.62 0.64 3.55
N ASN A 164 -20.70 1.14 4.79
CA ASN A 164 -20.07 0.50 5.96
C ASN A 164 -21.08 -0.10 6.95
N GLY A 165 -22.38 0.02 6.68
CA GLY A 165 -23.47 -0.49 7.53
C GLY A 165 -23.65 0.25 8.87
N SER A 166 -22.93 1.35 9.11
CA SER A 166 -22.99 2.10 10.37
C SER A 166 -22.87 3.61 10.16
N HIS A 167 -23.54 4.37 11.04
CA HIS A 167 -23.50 5.82 11.00
C HIS A 167 -22.18 6.36 11.58
N PRO A 168 -21.46 7.23 10.86
CA PRO A 168 -20.25 7.85 11.36
C PRO A 168 -20.56 8.88 12.47
N PRO A 169 -19.61 9.16 13.37
CA PRO A 169 -19.74 10.27 14.30
C PRO A 169 -19.89 11.62 13.56
N PRO A 170 -20.70 12.58 14.05
CA PRO A 170 -20.87 13.88 13.37
C PRO A 170 -19.56 14.66 13.12
N ALA A 171 -18.57 14.49 13.99
CA ALA A 171 -17.26 15.10 13.84
C ALA A 171 -16.50 14.58 12.60
N PHE A 172 -16.67 13.29 12.27
CA PHE A 172 -16.05 12.65 11.11
C PHE A 172 -16.54 13.28 9.80
N LEU A 173 -17.85 13.50 9.67
CA LEU A 173 -18.47 14.12 8.49
C LEU A 173 -17.87 15.50 8.18
N LYS A 174 -17.62 16.30 9.23
CA LYS A 174 -17.00 17.62 9.07
C LYS A 174 -15.52 17.50 8.70
N GLN A 175 -14.81 16.51 9.26
CA GLN A 175 -13.41 16.27 8.95
C GLN A 175 -13.19 15.84 7.49
N MET A 176 -14.11 15.08 6.90
CA MET A 176 -14.05 14.70 5.48
C MET A 176 -13.92 15.92 4.56
N GLY A 177 -14.83 16.90 4.71
CA GLY A 177 -14.78 18.12 3.91
C GLY A 177 -13.52 18.97 4.17
N LEU A 178 -13.03 19.02 5.42
CA LEU A 178 -11.81 19.75 5.78
C LEU A 178 -10.54 19.10 5.21
N ARG A 179 -10.48 17.76 5.17
CA ARG A 179 -9.31 17.01 4.70
C ARG A 179 -9.25 16.95 3.18
N PHE A 180 -10.36 16.64 2.53
CA PHE A 180 -10.36 16.31 1.10
C PHE A 180 -10.91 17.42 0.19
N GLY A 181 -11.69 18.36 0.73
CA GLY A 181 -12.17 19.53 0.01
C GLY A 181 -13.67 19.73 0.12
N ALA A 182 -14.04 20.95 0.50
CA ALA A 182 -15.43 21.33 0.77
C ALA A 182 -15.88 22.57 -0.01
N ASN A 183 -17.19 22.69 -0.21
CA ASN A 183 -17.82 23.91 -0.73
C ASN A 183 -17.91 24.99 0.37
N ALA A 184 -18.47 26.16 0.05
CA ALA A 184 -18.63 27.27 0.99
C ALA A 184 -19.49 26.95 2.24
N ARG A 185 -20.28 25.87 2.21
CA ARG A 185 -21.08 25.37 3.33
C ARG A 185 -20.35 24.33 4.17
N GLY A 186 -19.12 23.95 3.80
CA GLY A 186 -18.35 22.91 4.46
C GLY A 186 -18.73 21.49 4.05
N TRP A 187 -19.49 21.32 2.97
CA TRP A 187 -19.96 20.02 2.46
C TRP A 187 -18.94 19.41 1.48
N LEU A 188 -18.81 18.09 1.49
CA LEU A 188 -17.79 17.38 0.70
C LEU A 188 -18.11 17.52 -0.80
N THR A 189 -17.21 18.14 -1.55
CA THR A 189 -17.41 18.32 -3.00
C THR A 189 -17.15 17.02 -3.76
N LYS A 190 -17.61 16.93 -5.02
CA LYS A 190 -17.25 15.83 -5.92
C LYS A 190 -15.73 15.59 -6.00
N ASN A 191 -14.95 16.65 -6.13
CA ASN A 191 -13.48 16.54 -6.16
C ASN A 191 -12.92 16.04 -4.83
N GLY A 192 -13.50 16.46 -3.70
CA GLY A 192 -13.13 15.94 -2.39
C GLY A 192 -13.50 14.46 -2.21
N PHE A 193 -14.62 14.03 -2.77
CA PHE A 193 -15.00 12.62 -2.79
C PHE A 193 -14.01 11.77 -3.60
N LEU A 194 -13.61 12.22 -4.78
CA LEU A 194 -12.58 11.55 -5.58
C LEU A 194 -11.21 11.57 -4.88
N ALA A 195 -10.85 12.66 -4.19
CA ALA A 195 -9.60 12.72 -3.43
C ALA A 195 -9.59 11.76 -2.23
N PHE A 196 -10.74 11.59 -1.56
CA PHE A 196 -10.91 10.57 -0.53
C PHE A 196 -10.68 9.17 -1.09
N TYR A 197 -11.34 8.84 -2.21
CA TYR A 197 -11.16 7.54 -2.85
C TYR A 197 -9.74 7.33 -3.39
N LEU A 198 -9.07 8.36 -3.90
CA LEU A 198 -7.66 8.25 -4.29
C LEU A 198 -6.79 7.86 -3.10
N GLU A 199 -6.97 8.51 -1.95
CA GLU A 199 -6.22 8.17 -0.74
C GLU A 199 -6.53 6.74 -0.28
N GLN A 200 -7.80 6.36 -0.23
CA GLN A 200 -8.23 5.01 0.15
C GLN A 200 -7.69 3.96 -0.82
N THR A 201 -7.81 4.17 -2.13
CA THR A 201 -7.31 3.22 -3.13
C THR A 201 -5.79 3.06 -3.02
N LEU A 202 -5.05 4.15 -2.80
CA LEU A 202 -3.59 4.09 -2.62
C LEU A 202 -3.18 3.37 -1.33
N ASP A 203 -4.00 3.39 -0.28
CA ASP A 203 -3.73 2.69 0.98
C ASP A 203 -4.18 1.22 0.92
N ASP A 204 -5.42 0.98 0.49
CA ASP A 204 -6.03 -0.34 0.32
C ASP A 204 -6.95 -0.37 -0.93
N PRO A 205 -6.44 -0.85 -2.08
CA PRO A 205 -7.26 -0.98 -3.29
C PRO A 205 -8.40 -1.99 -3.12
N SER A 206 -8.28 -2.98 -2.22
CA SER A 206 -9.32 -3.99 -2.00
C SER A 206 -10.54 -3.39 -1.34
N GLU A 207 -10.36 -2.47 -0.39
CA GLU A 207 -11.46 -1.73 0.24
C GLU A 207 -12.25 -0.94 -0.81
N THR A 208 -11.55 -0.32 -1.76
CA THR A 208 -12.22 0.37 -2.89
C THR A 208 -13.08 -0.61 -3.70
N ARG A 209 -12.59 -1.80 -4.05
CA ARG A 209 -13.38 -2.80 -4.79
C ARG A 209 -14.60 -3.29 -4.00
N ASN A 210 -14.47 -3.44 -2.68
CA ASN A 210 -15.57 -3.83 -1.79
C ASN A 210 -16.67 -2.76 -1.75
N ASP A 211 -16.28 -1.49 -1.59
CA ASP A 211 -17.22 -0.36 -1.60
C ASP A 211 -18.05 -0.34 -2.88
N LEU A 212 -17.39 -0.48 -4.04
CA LEU A 212 -18.06 -0.50 -5.33
C LEU A 212 -19.08 -1.63 -5.45
N THR A 213 -18.76 -2.79 -4.88
CA THR A 213 -19.67 -3.94 -4.78
C THR A 213 -20.92 -3.61 -3.99
N VAL A 214 -20.78 -2.91 -2.87
CA VAL A 214 -21.91 -2.42 -2.06
C VAL A 214 -22.79 -1.44 -2.85
N HIS A 215 -22.20 -0.66 -3.74
CA HIS A 215 -22.92 0.31 -4.59
C HIS A 215 -23.40 -0.26 -5.93
N GLY A 216 -23.40 -1.60 -6.10
CA GLY A 216 -24.00 -2.28 -7.25
C GLY A 216 -23.08 -2.38 -8.47
N TYR A 217 -21.76 -2.31 -8.28
CA TYR A 217 -20.78 -2.53 -9.33
C TYR A 217 -19.96 -3.78 -9.03
N ASP A 218 -19.58 -4.51 -10.06
CA ASP A 218 -18.61 -5.57 -9.92
C ASP A 218 -17.24 -4.95 -9.58
N GLY A 219 -16.71 -5.26 -8.39
CA GLY A 219 -15.49 -4.64 -7.87
C GLY A 219 -14.25 -4.86 -8.74
N GLN A 220 -14.24 -5.87 -9.61
CA GLN A 220 -13.14 -6.12 -10.54
C GLN A 220 -13.35 -5.40 -11.87
N THR A 221 -14.46 -5.66 -12.54
CA THR A 221 -14.74 -5.18 -13.90
C THR A 221 -15.30 -3.76 -13.95
N LEU A 222 -15.71 -3.21 -12.80
CA LEU A 222 -16.37 -1.91 -12.65
C LEU A 222 -17.69 -1.79 -13.41
N LYS A 223 -18.24 -2.92 -13.90
CA LYS A 223 -19.54 -2.96 -14.58
C LYS A 223 -20.65 -3.01 -13.55
N LYS A 224 -21.79 -2.39 -13.85
CA LYS A 224 -22.98 -2.53 -12.99
C LYS A 224 -23.41 -3.99 -12.91
N LEU A 225 -23.64 -4.44 -11.69
CA LEU A 225 -24.36 -5.67 -11.41
C LEU A 225 -25.82 -5.44 -11.84
N MET A 226 -26.32 -6.24 -12.78
CA MET A 226 -27.73 -6.15 -13.17
C MET A 226 -28.61 -6.51 -11.98
N GLU A 227 -29.61 -5.68 -11.69
CA GLU A 227 -30.70 -6.06 -10.79
C GLU A 227 -31.45 -7.26 -11.42
N GLU A 228 -31.55 -8.39 -10.71
CA GLU A 228 -32.45 -9.50 -11.05
C GLU A 228 -33.93 -9.13 -10.89
#